data_AF-G2GWJ8-F1
#
_entry.id   AF-G2GWJ8-F1
#
_cell.length_a   1.000
_cell.length_b   1.000
_cell.length_c   1.000
_cell.angle_alpha   90.00
_cell.angle_beta   90.00
_cell.angle_gamma   90.00
#
_symmetry.space_group_name_H-M   'P 1'
#
loop_
_entity.id
_entity.type
_entity.pdbx_description
1 polymer ?
#
loop_
_entity_poly.entity_id
_entity_poly.type
_entity_poly.pdbx_seq_one_letter_code
_entity_poly.pdbx_strand_id
1 'polypeptide(L)' 'MKFSIVTKLQALQERYEEVEAHLGDVEVISDQLRFRTLSREYAQLKDISLCFKQWNGLQEDIETAKKNARRSGNA' A
#
# COMPACT_ATOMS: atom_id res chain seq x y z
N MET A 1 1.93 8.54 -15.24
CA MET A 1 2.12 7.07 -15.21
C MET A 1 1.09 6.42 -16.11
N LYS A 2 1.38 5.27 -16.73
CA LYS A 2 0.36 4.50 -17.46
C LYS A 2 -0.69 4.02 -16.45
N PHE A 3 -1.97 4.20 -16.75
CA PHE A 3 -3.07 3.77 -15.85
C PHE A 3 -2.93 2.30 -15.43
N SER A 4 -2.52 1.44 -16.37
CA SER A 4 -2.36 0.00 -16.15
C SER A 4 -1.30 -0.41 -15.13
N ILE A 5 -0.25 0.39 -14.87
CA ILE A 5 0.74 0.07 -13.83
C ILE A 5 0.21 0.47 -12.44
N VAL A 6 -0.54 1.58 -12.35
CA VAL A 6 -1.15 2.03 -11.10
C VAL A 6 -2.18 1.00 -10.62
N THR A 7 -3.04 0.51 -11.51
CA THR A 7 -4.03 -0.54 -11.17
C THR A 7 -3.37 -1.81 -10.65
N LYS A 8 -2.23 -2.22 -11.24
CA LYS A 8 -1.49 -3.40 -10.77
C LYS A 8 -0.87 -3.19 -9.40
N LEU A 9 -0.28 -2.02 -9.15
CA LEU A 9 0.28 -1.68 -7.85
C LEU A 9 -0.80 -1.60 -6.77
N GLN A 10 -1.98 -1.10 -7.12
CA GLN A 10 -3.13 -1.08 -6.23
C GLN A 10 -3.61 -2.50 -5.87
N ALA A 11 -3.71 -3.41 -6.85
CA ALA A 11 -4.03 -4.81 -6.57
C ALA A 11 -2.96 -5.50 -5.69
N LEU A 12 -1.68 -5.17 -5.87
CA LEU A 12 -0.61 -5.69 -5.00
C LEU A 12 -0.69 -5.11 -3.57
N GLN A 13 -1.07 -3.84 -3.43
CA GLN A 13 -1.31 -3.20 -2.14
C GLN A 13 -2.48 -3.84 -1.40
N GLU A 14 -3.61 -4.05 -2.08
CA GLU A 14 -4.79 -4.75 -1.54
C GLU A 14 -4.39 -6.15 -1.05
N ARG A 15 -3.63 -6.89 -1.86
CA ARG A 15 -3.13 -8.21 -1.48
C ARG A 15 -2.21 -8.17 -0.26
N TYR A 16 -1.34 -7.17 -0.17
CA TYR A 16 -0.46 -6.99 0.99
C TYR A 16 -1.26 -6.79 2.28
N GLU A 17 -2.30 -5.95 2.24
CA GLU A 17 -3.18 -5.68 3.38
C GLU A 17 -3.98 -6.91 3.80
N GLU A 18 -4.48 -7.69 2.83
CA GLU A 18 -5.13 -8.99 3.10
C GLU A 18 -4.20 -9.97 3.81
N VAL A 19 -2.96 -10.11 3.30
CA VAL A 19 -1.97 -11.02 3.89
C VAL A 19 -1.58 -10.55 5.29
N GLU A 20 -1.41 -9.24 5.50
CA GLU A 20 -1.16 -8.65 6.82
C GLU A 20 -2.29 -8.96 7.81
N ALA A 21 -3.54 -8.80 7.39
CA ALA A 21 -4.71 -9.13 8.22
C ALA A 21 -4.75 -10.62 8.57
N HIS A 22 -4.49 -11.51 7.59
CA HIS A 22 -4.42 -12.95 7.84
C HIS A 22 -3.29 -13.35 8.78
N LEU A 23 -2.15 -12.67 8.77
CA LEU A 23 -1.05 -12.94 9.70
C LEU A 23 -1.39 -12.55 11.15
N GLY A 24 -2.39 -11.69 11.38
CA GLY A 24 -2.93 -11.36 12.69
C GLY A 24 -4.03 -12.31 13.18
N ASP A 25 -4.49 -13.24 12.36
CA ASP A 25 -5.58 -14.16 12.68
C ASP A 25 -5.08 -15.36 13.51
N VAL A 26 -5.76 -15.64 14.63
CA VAL A 26 -5.43 -16.75 15.54
C VAL A 26 -5.49 -18.11 14.85
N GLU A 27 -6.43 -18.32 13.92
CA GLU A 27 -6.53 -19.58 13.17
C GLU A 27 -5.31 -19.79 12.26
N VAL A 28 -4.82 -18.70 11.65
CA VAL A 28 -3.64 -18.73 10.78
C VAL A 28 -2.37 -18.91 11.60
N ILE A 29 -2.24 -18.21 12.73
CA ILE A 29 -1.09 -18.32 13.64
C ILE A 29 -0.95 -19.76 14.18
N SER A 30 -2.07 -20.43 14.42
CA SER A 30 -2.10 -21.81 14.91
C SER A 30 -1.67 -22.84 13.85
N ASP A 31 -1.80 -22.51 12.55
CA ASP A 31 -1.33 -23.32 11.43
C ASP A 31 0.07 -22.85 10.96
N GLN A 32 1.12 -23.54 11.43
CA GLN A 32 2.51 -23.17 11.09
C GLN A 32 2.81 -23.16 9.58
N LEU A 33 2.21 -24.06 8.80
CA LEU A 33 2.49 -24.14 7.37
C LEU A 33 1.89 -22.94 6.65
N ARG A 34 0.63 -22.61 6.98
CA ARG A 34 -0.08 -21.46 6.43
C ARG A 34 0.58 -20.16 6.87
N PHE A 35 0.93 -20.01 8.15
CA PHE A 35 1.62 -18.84 8.68
C PHE A 35 2.96 -18.59 7.97
N ARG A 36 3.79 -19.63 7.79
CA ARG A 36 5.08 -19.50 7.07
C ARG A 36 4.90 -19.12 5.60
N THR A 37 3.86 -19.62 4.97
CA THR A 37 3.57 -19.30 3.55
C THR A 37 3.15 -17.85 3.40
N LEU A 38 2.20 -17.38 4.22
CA LEU A 38 1.76 -15.99 4.24
C LEU A 38 2.88 -15.03 4.67
N SER A 39 3.73 -15.43 5.61
CA SER A 39 4.87 -14.61 6.04
C SER A 39 5.88 -14.36 4.91
N ARG A 40 6.10 -15.37 4.04
CA ARG A 40 6.96 -15.20 2.85
C ARG A 40 6.32 -14.30 1.81
N GLU A 41 5.02 -14.46 1.57
CA GLU A 41 4.27 -13.60 0.66
C GLU A 41 4.28 -12.14 1.13
N TYR A 42 4.01 -11.90 2.42
CA TYR A 42 4.10 -10.58 3.04
C TYR A 42 5.48 -9.94 2.82
N ALA A 43 6.55 -10.68 3.09
CA ALA A 43 7.92 -10.18 2.89
C ALA A 43 8.21 -9.83 1.43
N GLN A 44 7.68 -10.59 0.47
CA GLN A 44 7.83 -10.30 -0.96
C GLN A 44 7.06 -9.05 -1.41
N LEU A 45 5.91 -8.79 -0.80
CA LEU A 45 5.05 -7.65 -1.15
C LEU A 45 5.42 -6.37 -0.40
N LYS A 46 6.09 -6.48 0.75
CA LYS A 46 6.35 -5.35 1.67
C LYS A 46 7.00 -4.15 1.01
N ASP A 47 8.12 -4.34 0.32
CA ASP A 47 8.90 -3.22 -0.22
C ASP A 47 8.14 -2.46 -1.31
N ILE A 48 7.44 -3.19 -2.19
CA ILE A 48 6.63 -2.62 -3.26
C ILE A 48 5.44 -1.86 -2.68
N SER A 49 4.78 -2.43 -1.68
CA SER A 49 3.63 -1.84 -1.00
C SER A 49 4.02 -0.56 -0.25
N LEU A 50 5.14 -0.57 0.48
CA LEU A 50 5.67 0.62 1.14
C LEU A 50 5.99 1.73 0.14
N CYS A 51 6.68 1.40 -0.95
CA CYS A 51 7.03 2.37 -1.98
C CYS A 51 5.79 2.98 -2.62
N PHE A 52 4.78 2.16 -2.93
CA PHE A 52 3.52 2.64 -3.50
C PHE A 52 2.74 3.53 -2.53
N LYS A 53 2.67 3.16 -1.25
CA LYS A 53 2.03 3.97 -0.21
C LYS A 53 2.71 5.33 -0.03
N GLN A 54 4.05 5.37 -0.01
CA GLN A 54 4.82 6.61 0.03
C GLN A 54 4.57 7.48 -1.20
N TRP A 55 4.55 6.88 -2.39
CA TRP A 55 4.26 7.59 -3.62
C TRP A 55 2.86 8.21 -3.60
N ASN A 56 1.84 7.47 -3.16
CA ASN A 56 0.48 7.98 -3.02
C ASN A 56 0.42 9.18 -2.06
N GLY A 57 1.03 9.07 -0.87
CA GLY A 57 1.09 10.18 0.09
C GLY A 57 1.75 11.43 -0.49
N LEU A 58 2.87 11.26 -1.21
CA LEU A 58 3.54 12.37 -1.88
C LEU A 58 2.66 13.03 -2.96
N GLN A 59 1.85 12.25 -3.69
CA GLN A 59 0.90 12.83 -4.66
C GLN A 59 -0.16 13.67 -3.96
N GLU A 60 -0.72 13.20 -2.83
CA GLU A 60 -1.70 13.95 -2.04
C GLU A 60 -1.10 15.24 -1.46
N ASP A 61 0.13 15.18 -0.97
CA ASP A 61 0.88 16.34 -0.47
C ASP A 61 1.09 17.39 -1.56
N ILE A 62 1.49 16.96 -2.77
CA ILE A 62 1.66 17.85 -3.92
C ILE A 62 0.34 18.53 -4.30
N GLU A 63 -0.76 17.77 -4.37
CA GLU A 63 -2.07 18.32 -4.71
C GLU A 63 -2.58 19.29 -3.64
N THR A 64 -2.35 18.98 -2.36
CA THR A 64 -2.68 19.86 -1.23
C THR A 64 -1.86 21.15 -1.29
N ALA A 65 -0.56 21.05 -1.53
CA ALA A 65 0.32 22.22 -1.68
C ALA A 65 -0.12 23.11 -2.85
N LYS A 66 -0.44 22.52 -4.01
CA LYS A 66 -0.98 23.25 -5.17
C LYS A 66 -2.29 23.97 -4.85
N LYS A 67 -3.22 23.31 -4.15
CA LYS A 67 -4.50 23.90 -3.75
C LYS A 67 -4.29 25.09 -2.80
N ASN A 68 -3.37 24.98 -1.86
CA ASN A 68 -3.05 26.04 -0.91
C ASN A 68 -2.37 27.23 -1.58
N ALA A 69 -1.42 26.99 -2.48
CA ALA A 69 -0.77 28.05 -3.27
C ALA A 69 -1.79 28.84 -4.12
N ARG A 70 -2.75 28.15 -4.77
CA ARG A 70 -3.83 28.80 -5.53
C ARG A 70 -4.74 29.66 -4.65
N ARG A 71 -5.03 29.23 -3.41
CA ARG A 71 -5.82 30.03 -2.46
C ARG A 71 -5.07 31.27 -1.98
N SER A 72 -3.77 31.16 -1.75
CA SER A 72 -2.94 32.27 -1.29
C SER A 72 -2.65 33.34 -2.36
N GLY A 73 -2.74 33.00 -3.65
CA GLY A 73 -2.55 33.96 -4.75
C GLY A 73 -3.83 34.65 -5.23
N ASN A 74 -4.99 34.28 -4.66
CA ASN A 74 -6.31 34.86 -4.95
C ASN A 74 -6.82 35.75 -3.80
N ALA A 75 -5.96 36.04 -2.82
CA ALA A 75 -6.16 36.97 -1.71
C ALA A 75 -5.15 38.11 -1.86
#